data_AF-A0A2A3FUK4-F1
#
_entry.id   AF-A0A2A3FUK4-F1
#
_cell.length_a   1.000
_cell.length_b   1.000
_cell.length_c   1.000
_cell.angle_alpha   90.00
_cell.angle_beta   90.00
_cell.angle_gamma   90.00
#
_symmetry.space_group_name_H-M   'P 1'
#
loop_
_entity.id
_entity.type
_entity.pdbx_description
1 polymer ?
#
loop_
_entity_poly.entity_id
_entity_poly.type
_entity_poly.pdbx_seq_one_letter_code
_entity_poly.pdbx_strand_id
1 'polypeptide(L)' 'MGIERMSLELPAGAAREDAEKEAVAQLRAQGVRAWSDLSLQTVLTTDSPGISRYTFTYWVDENNRH' A
#
# COMPACT_ATOMS: atom_id res chain seq x y z
N MET A 1 1.73 15.42 10.24
CA MET A 1 1.65 14.46 9.12
C MET A 1 2.66 13.35 9.39
N GLY A 2 2.18 12.14 9.60
CA GLY A 2 3.03 10.97 9.85
C GLY A 2 3.24 10.17 8.57
N ILE A 3 4.39 9.52 8.43
CA ILE A 3 4.61 8.52 7.39
C ILE A 3 4.16 7.15 7.92
N GLU A 4 3.24 6.53 7.18
CA GLU A 4 2.76 5.18 7.48
C GLU A 4 3.16 4.22 6.36
N ARG A 5 3.12 2.92 6.70
CA ARG A 5 3.45 1.85 5.77
C ARG A 5 2.32 0.86 5.69
N MET A 6 2.10 0.35 4.49
CA MET A 6 1.10 -0.67 4.19
C MET A 6 1.79 -1.77 3.40
N SER A 7 1.42 -3.03 3.66
CA SER A 7 1.87 -4.16 2.84
C SER A 7 0.67 -4.86 2.24
N LEU A 8 0.77 -5.19 0.96
CA LEU A 8 -0.22 -5.96 0.21
C LEU A 8 0.44 -7.20 -0.38
N GLU A 9 -0.29 -8.31 -0.37
CA GLU A 9 0.14 -9.55 -1.01
C GLU A 9 -0.63 -9.68 -2.32
N LEU A 10 0.09 -9.55 -3.43
CA LEU A 10 -0.46 -9.53 -4.78
C LEU A 10 0.25 -10.57 -5.64
N PRO A 11 -0.33 -10.94 -6.80
CA PRO A 11 0.36 -11.79 -7.76
C PRO A 11 1.77 -11.27 -8.09
N ALA A 12 2.72 -12.18 -8.13
CA ALA A 12 4.08 -11.89 -8.53
C ALA A 12 4.08 -11.34 -9.98
N GLY A 13 4.77 -10.23 -10.20
CA GLY A 13 4.79 -9.56 -11.50
C GLY A 13 3.56 -8.71 -11.79
N ALA A 14 2.68 -8.46 -10.82
CA ALA A 14 1.64 -7.43 -10.94
C ALA A 14 2.29 -6.09 -11.36
N ALA A 15 1.65 -5.43 -12.32
CA ALA A 15 2.10 -4.11 -12.75
C ALA A 15 2.03 -3.14 -11.57
N ARG A 16 3.00 -2.22 -11.51
CA ARG A 16 3.06 -1.21 -10.45
C ARG A 16 1.74 -0.44 -10.31
N GLU A 17 1.13 -0.08 -11.44
CA GLU A 17 -0.13 0.66 -11.49
C GLU A 17 -1.29 -0.12 -10.87
N ASP A 18 -1.36 -1.44 -11.08
CA ASP A 18 -2.39 -2.27 -10.48
C ASP A 18 -2.15 -2.47 -8.97
N ALA A 19 -0.89 -2.62 -8.57
CA ALA A 19 -0.53 -2.67 -7.15
C ALA A 19 -0.87 -1.35 -6.42
N GLU A 20 -0.67 -0.19 -7.07
CA GLU A 20 -1.06 1.12 -6.54
C GLU A 20 -2.59 1.28 -6.44
N LYS A 21 -3.37 0.77 -7.41
CA LYS A 21 -4.85 0.76 -7.32
C LYS A 21 -5.34 -0.04 -6.12
N GLU A 22 -4.79 -1.23 -5.91
CA GLU A 22 -5.14 -2.08 -4.77
C GLU A 22 -4.74 -1.42 -3.44
N ALA A 23 -3.58 -0.76 -3.39
CA ALA A 23 -3.14 0.04 -2.24
C ALA A 23 -4.13 1.16 -1.91
N VAL A 24 -4.61 1.89 -2.92
CA VAL A 24 -5.64 2.92 -2.74
C VAL A 24 -6.96 2.33 -2.25
N ALA A 25 -7.41 1.20 -2.82
CA ALA A 25 -8.63 0.54 -2.39
C ALA A 25 -8.54 0.10 -0.92
N GLN A 26 -7.40 -0.47 -0.53
CA GLN A 26 -7.14 -0.90 0.85
C GLN A 26 -7.15 0.28 1.84
N LEU A 27 -6.52 1.41 1.50
CA LEU A 27 -6.52 2.61 2.35
C LEU A 27 -7.94 3.10 2.61
N ARG A 28 -8.77 3.16 1.55
CA ARG A 28 -10.18 3.55 1.68
C ARG A 28 -10.96 2.56 2.55
N ALA A 29 -10.74 1.26 2.37
CA ALA A 29 -11.39 0.22 3.16
C ALA A 29 -11.00 0.28 4.64
N GLN A 30 -9.77 0.70 4.95
CA GLN A 30 -9.28 0.94 6.32
C GLN A 30 -9.75 2.28 6.90
N GLY A 31 -10.51 3.09 6.16
CA GLY A 31 -10.99 4.39 6.61
C GLY A 31 -9.97 5.52 6.52
N VAL A 32 -8.76 5.25 6.02
CA VAL A 32 -7.77 6.29 5.70
C VAL A 32 -8.29 7.01 4.46
N ARG A 33 -8.86 8.21 4.64
CA ARG A 33 -9.44 9.02 3.54
C ARG A 33 -8.55 10.16 3.10
N ALA A 34 -7.69 10.65 3.98
CA ALA A 34 -6.76 11.73 3.73
C ALA A 34 -5.33 11.19 3.79
N TRP A 35 -4.83 10.71 2.65
CA TRP A 35 -3.42 10.35 2.49
C TRP A 35 -2.81 11.12 1.31
N SER A 36 -1.48 11.19 1.28
CA SER A 36 -0.72 11.85 0.20
C SER A 36 0.57 11.11 -0.07
N ASP A 37 1.11 11.28 -1.28
CA ASP A 37 2.42 10.76 -1.69
C ASP A 37 2.53 9.24 -1.42
N LEU A 38 1.50 8.49 -1.85
CA LEU A 38 1.50 7.03 -1.86
C LEU A 38 2.55 6.56 -2.87
N SER A 39 3.55 5.82 -2.39
CA SER A 39 4.64 5.32 -3.22
C SER A 39 5.00 3.89 -2.86
N LEU A 40 5.28 3.08 -3.88
CA LEU A 40 5.79 1.73 -3.70
C LEU A 40 7.25 1.79 -3.22
N GLN A 41 7.49 1.24 -2.03
CA GLN A 41 8.81 1.22 -1.40
C GLN A 41 9.58 -0.05 -1.79
N THR A 42 9.00 -1.22 -1.62
CA THR A 42 9.68 -2.50 -1.91
C THR A 42 8.71 -3.57 -2.40
N VAL A 43 9.22 -4.51 -3.20
CA VAL A 43 8.53 -5.74 -3.58
C VAL A 43 9.39 -6.91 -3.14
N LEU A 44 8.82 -7.81 -2.33
CA LEU A 44 9.50 -8.98 -1.81
C LEU A 44 8.76 -10.24 -2.26
N THR A 45 9.46 -11.21 -2.83
CA THR A 45 8.89 -12.54 -3.08
C THR A 45 8.53 -13.19 -1.75
N THR A 46 7.33 -13.75 -1.65
CA THR A 46 6.91 -14.51 -0.45
C THR A 46 7.23 -16.00 -0.63
N ASP A 47 7.04 -16.78 0.43
CA ASP A 47 7.17 -18.25 0.39
C ASP A 47 6.07 -18.89 -0.50
N SER A 48 4.95 -18.16 -0.70
CA SER A 48 3.86 -18.58 -1.56
C SER A 48 4.23 -18.39 -3.04
N PRO A 49 4.26 -19.47 -3.85
CA PRO A 49 4.62 -19.37 -5.26
C PRO A 49 3.62 -18.48 -6.00
N GLY A 50 4.14 -17.55 -6.80
CA GLY A 50 3.32 -16.62 -7.56
C GLY A 50 2.74 -15.46 -6.75
N ILE A 51 3.15 -15.25 -5.50
CA ILE A 51 2.77 -14.10 -4.68
C ILE A 51 4.00 -13.27 -4.33
N SER A 52 3.83 -11.95 -4.30
CA SER A 52 4.83 -11.01 -3.81
C SER A 52 4.18 -10.02 -2.87
N ARG A 53 4.94 -9.60 -1.85
CA ARG A 53 4.57 -8.59 -0.89
C ARG A 53 5.04 -7.23 -1.37
N TYR A 54 4.10 -6.36 -1.69
CA TYR A 54 4.32 -4.98 -2.10
C TYR A 54 4.14 -4.10 -0.86
N THR A 55 5.19 -3.40 -0.47
CA THR A 55 5.17 -2.47 0.65
C THR A 55 5.12 -1.05 0.12
N PHE A 56 4.10 -0.30 0.53
CA PHE A 56 3.88 1.09 0.18
C PHE A 56 4.09 1.99 1.39
N THR A 57 4.58 3.20 1.13
CA THR A 57 4.62 4.30 2.09
C THR A 57 3.61 5.37 1.67
N TYR A 58 2.97 6.01 2.64
CA TYR A 58 2.10 7.15 2.41
C TYR A 58 2.16 8.11 3.59
N TRP A 59 1.82 9.36 3.34
CA TRP A 59 1.66 10.37 4.38
C TRP A 59 0.21 10.47 4.79
N VAL A 60 -0.06 10.47 6.08
CA VAL A 60 -1.38 10.72 6.65
C VAL A 60 -1.32 11.97 7.52
N ASP A 61 -2.38 12.76 7.47
CA ASP A 61 -2.52 13.85 8.43
C ASP A 61 -3.01 13.30 9.77
N GLU A 62 -2.28 13.58 10.84
CA GLU A 62 -2.57 13.05 12.17
C GLU A 62 -3.92 13.53 12.72
N ASN A 63 -4.44 14.64 12.21
CA ASN A 63 -5.73 15.20 12.58
C ASN A 63 -6.92 14.44 11.96
N ASN A 64 -6.67 13.49 11.06
CA ASN A 64 -7.69 12.66 10.42
C ASN A 64 -7.81 11.26 11.04
N ARG A 65 -7.22 11.05 12.22
CA ARG A 65 -7.46 9.90 13.09
C ARG A 65 -8.67 10.20 13.98
N HIS A 66 -9.81 9.58 13.68
CA HIS A 66 -11.03 9.68 14.48
C HIS A 66 -11.60 8.28 14.74
#